data_AF-A0A1A8R3S6-F1
#
_entry.id   AF-A0A1A8R3S6-F1
#
_cell.length_a   1.000
_cell.length_b   1.000
_cell.length_c   1.000
_cell.angle_alpha   90.00
_cell.angle_beta   90.00
_cell.angle_gamma   90.00
#
_symmetry.space_group_name_H-M   'P 1'
#
loop_
_entity.id
_entity.type
_entity.pdbx_description
1 polymer ?
#
loop_
_entity_poly.entity_id
_entity_poly.type
_entity_poly.pdbx_seq_one_letter_code
_entity_poly.pdbx_strand_id
1 'polypeptide(L)'
;VCKERQLVKQQCNGTHDQLCECAPGFYLVVEFCITHSSCPPGSGVKTLGTPVSDTVCERCPDGYFSTGSSPTDPCTPHRDCSDSGLKTLRWGTSTSDSLCGPQDRKAMLGCSQHHSLCRTDVSLCEEVAFQSLSSVPLERLLESLPGQKVDHKSLEKMKKTCSPQQQVQHLLRLWRQKNKDKVYGIIHGMNHCERKVSRCHALKNLTTNDLMLVTNSLPGVRVQEQDVRAIVSTCLPRQYMLQVLHLWKSENHNLDLAKGLSHSLRVLRSQGAPRHLLKGLKKISRITGTSSAPKMCEKMLVKMLQDDSCFKAHKTLNE
;
A
#
# COMPACT_ATOMS: atom_id res chain seq x y z
N VAL A 1 -15.21 -11.97 -54.05
CA VAL A 1 -15.10 -10.72 -53.27
C VAL A 1 -14.73 -11.10 -51.84
N CYS A 2 -13.78 -10.39 -51.21
CA CYS A 2 -13.40 -10.68 -49.82
C CYS A 2 -14.52 -10.30 -48.84
N LYS A 3 -14.70 -11.12 -47.80
CA LYS A 3 -15.73 -10.92 -46.75
C LYS A 3 -15.26 -9.88 -45.71
N GLU A 4 -16.09 -9.62 -44.70
CA GLU A 4 -15.77 -8.68 -43.63
C GLU A 4 -14.44 -9.03 -42.91
N ARG A 5 -13.60 -8.02 -42.64
CA ARG A 5 -12.27 -8.16 -42.01
C ARG A 5 -11.27 -9.03 -42.80
N GLN A 6 -11.53 -9.28 -44.08
CA GLN A 6 -10.58 -9.87 -45.01
C GLN A 6 -9.96 -8.83 -45.92
N LEU A 7 -8.69 -9.02 -46.25
CA LEU A 7 -7.91 -8.24 -47.20
C LEU A 7 -7.57 -9.10 -48.42
N VAL A 8 -7.41 -8.47 -49.57
CA VAL A 8 -6.95 -9.16 -50.78
C VAL A 8 -5.46 -9.47 -50.63
N LYS A 9 -5.12 -10.76 -50.51
CA LYS A 9 -3.73 -11.23 -50.50
C LYS A 9 -3.17 -11.31 -51.91
N GLN A 10 -3.99 -11.80 -52.84
CA GLN A 10 -3.64 -11.98 -54.25
C GLN A 10 -4.82 -11.58 -55.13
N GLN A 11 -4.57 -10.72 -56.11
CA GLN A 11 -5.57 -10.31 -57.09
C GLN A 11 -5.91 -11.47 -58.04
N CYS A 12 -7.14 -11.51 -58.54
CA CYS A 12 -7.50 -12.46 -59.59
C CYS A 12 -6.71 -12.20 -60.88
N ASN A 13 -6.47 -13.27 -61.65
CA ASN A 13 -5.93 -13.19 -63.00
C ASN A 13 -6.68 -14.18 -63.93
N GLY A 14 -6.22 -14.34 -65.17
CA GLY A 14 -6.88 -15.22 -66.15
C GLY A 14 -6.85 -16.72 -65.84
N THR A 15 -6.11 -17.16 -64.81
CA THR A 15 -5.94 -18.58 -64.46
C THR A 15 -6.24 -18.90 -63.00
N HIS A 16 -6.33 -17.90 -62.11
CA HIS A 16 -6.50 -18.06 -60.67
C HIS A 16 -7.47 -17.02 -60.12
N ASP A 17 -8.33 -17.45 -59.21
CA ASP A 17 -9.24 -16.58 -58.48
C ASP A 17 -8.51 -15.69 -57.47
N GLN A 18 -9.20 -14.63 -57.04
CA GLN A 18 -8.71 -13.73 -55.99
C GLN A 18 -8.61 -14.47 -54.65
N LEU A 19 -7.49 -14.32 -53.95
CA LEU A 19 -7.27 -14.93 -52.64
C LEU A 19 -7.38 -13.87 -51.53
N CYS A 20 -8.17 -14.19 -50.51
CA CYS A 20 -8.43 -13.32 -49.37
C CYS A 20 -7.79 -13.89 -48.10
N GLU A 21 -7.32 -13.03 -47.21
CA GLU A 21 -6.81 -13.40 -45.90
C GLU A 21 -7.36 -12.49 -44.80
N CYS A 22 -7.40 -12.95 -43.55
CA CYS A 22 -7.85 -12.11 -42.45
C CYS A 22 -6.89 -10.94 -42.20
N ALA A 23 -7.46 -9.78 -41.88
CA ALA A 23 -6.69 -8.60 -41.52
C ALA A 23 -5.84 -8.84 -40.25
N PRO A 24 -4.75 -8.07 -40.03
CA PRO A 24 -3.94 -8.18 -38.81
C PRO A 24 -4.79 -8.09 -37.53
N GLY A 25 -4.53 -8.99 -36.58
CA GLY A 25 -5.30 -9.13 -35.35
C GLY A 25 -6.51 -10.08 -35.46
N PHE A 26 -6.70 -10.75 -36.60
CA PHE A 26 -7.76 -11.72 -36.83
C PHE A 26 -7.22 -13.03 -37.41
N TYR A 27 -7.93 -14.13 -37.16
CA TYR A 27 -7.69 -15.42 -37.78
C TYR A 27 -8.98 -16.06 -38.31
N LEU A 28 -8.83 -16.91 -39.33
CA LEU A 28 -9.95 -17.56 -40.00
C LEU A 28 -10.46 -18.74 -39.17
N VAL A 29 -11.74 -18.69 -38.80
CA VAL A 29 -12.49 -19.82 -38.26
C VAL A 29 -13.67 -20.11 -39.16
N VAL A 30 -13.62 -21.25 -39.85
CA VAL A 30 -14.59 -21.68 -40.86
C VAL A 30 -14.66 -20.65 -41.99
N GLU A 31 -15.59 -19.70 -41.94
CA GLU A 31 -15.75 -18.64 -42.95
C GLU A 31 -15.56 -17.22 -42.39
N PHE A 32 -15.33 -17.06 -41.09
CA PHE A 32 -15.30 -15.77 -40.41
C PHE A 32 -13.92 -15.45 -39.86
N CYS A 33 -13.50 -14.19 -40.01
CA CYS A 33 -12.29 -13.68 -39.37
C CYS A 33 -12.63 -13.21 -37.94
N ILE A 34 -12.14 -13.93 -36.95
CA ILE A 34 -12.36 -13.63 -35.53
C ILE A 34 -11.08 -13.05 -34.90
N THR A 35 -11.26 -12.21 -33.88
CA THR A 35 -10.13 -11.53 -33.22
C THR A 35 -9.20 -12.52 -32.54
N HIS A 36 -7.89 -12.26 -32.59
CA HIS A 36 -6.92 -13.00 -31.80
C HIS A 36 -7.19 -12.89 -30.29
N SER A 37 -6.98 -13.99 -29.58
CA SER A 37 -7.07 -14.07 -28.14
C SER A 37 -6.00 -13.19 -27.49
N SER A 38 -6.39 -12.44 -26.45
CA SER A 38 -5.43 -11.68 -25.64
C SER A 38 -4.91 -12.52 -24.49
N CYS A 39 -3.58 -12.51 -24.30
CA CYS A 39 -2.97 -13.15 -23.16
C CYS A 39 -3.24 -12.34 -21.89
N PRO A 40 -3.79 -12.96 -20.83
CA PRO A 40 -4.11 -12.24 -19.60
C PRO A 40 -2.83 -11.87 -18.84
N PRO A 41 -2.90 -10.89 -17.91
CA PRO A 41 -1.79 -10.57 -17.02
C PRO A 41 -1.23 -11.83 -16.35
N GLY A 42 0.11 -11.96 -16.29
CA GLY A 42 0.75 -13.20 -15.82
C GLY A 42 1.07 -14.20 -16.93
N SER A 43 0.57 -13.97 -18.14
CA SER A 43 0.82 -14.76 -19.33
C SER A 43 1.22 -13.86 -20.49
N GLY A 44 2.07 -14.36 -21.37
CA GLY A 44 2.54 -13.66 -22.57
C GLY A 44 2.37 -14.52 -23.81
N VAL A 45 2.51 -13.89 -24.97
CA VAL A 45 2.45 -14.58 -26.26
C VAL A 45 3.64 -15.52 -26.42
N LYS A 46 3.34 -16.82 -26.55
CA LYS A 46 4.31 -17.86 -26.95
C LYS A 46 4.40 -17.97 -28.46
N THR A 47 3.26 -17.94 -29.13
CA THR A 47 3.15 -18.03 -30.58
C THR A 47 2.18 -16.97 -31.06
N LEU A 48 2.67 -16.09 -31.92
CA LEU A 48 1.88 -15.00 -32.47
C LEU A 48 0.75 -15.56 -33.35
N GLY A 49 -0.45 -14.99 -33.20
CA GLY A 49 -1.56 -15.32 -34.08
C GLY A 49 -1.23 -15.01 -35.55
N THR A 50 -1.74 -15.86 -36.43
CA THR A 50 -1.61 -15.70 -37.90
C THR A 50 -3.00 -15.52 -38.51
N PRO A 51 -3.12 -15.21 -39.81
CA PRO A 51 -4.43 -15.15 -40.46
C PRO A 51 -5.20 -16.48 -40.44
N VAL A 52 -4.57 -17.60 -40.07
CA VAL A 52 -5.17 -18.94 -40.02
C VAL A 52 -5.16 -19.58 -38.63
N SER A 53 -4.50 -18.97 -37.64
CA SER A 53 -4.37 -19.53 -36.29
C SER A 53 -4.43 -18.45 -35.21
N ASP A 54 -5.00 -18.79 -34.06
CA ASP A 54 -5.07 -17.88 -32.91
C ASP A 54 -3.69 -17.66 -32.25
N THR A 55 -3.60 -16.60 -31.45
CA THR A 55 -2.50 -16.36 -30.52
C THR A 55 -2.49 -17.43 -29.43
N VAL A 56 -1.31 -18.02 -29.18
CA VAL A 56 -1.10 -18.99 -28.11
C VAL A 56 -0.38 -18.31 -26.95
N CYS A 57 -0.99 -18.36 -25.76
CA CYS A 57 -0.46 -17.79 -24.54
C CYS A 57 0.23 -18.83 -23.66
N GLU A 58 1.29 -18.43 -22.98
CA GLU A 58 1.91 -19.23 -21.91
C GLU A 58 2.09 -18.40 -20.64
N ARG A 59 2.10 -19.08 -19.48
CA ARG A 59 2.42 -18.42 -18.21
C ARG A 59 3.86 -17.95 -18.23
N CYS A 60 4.11 -16.75 -17.72
CA CYS A 60 5.47 -16.24 -17.64
C CYS A 60 6.32 -17.11 -16.71
N PRO A 61 7.50 -17.58 -17.18
CA PRO A 61 8.42 -18.34 -16.34
C PRO A 61 9.04 -17.46 -15.26
N ASP A 62 9.69 -18.09 -14.27
CA ASP A 62 10.40 -17.36 -13.22
C ASP A 62 11.44 -16.40 -13.82
N GLY A 63 11.44 -15.17 -13.32
CA GLY A 63 12.27 -14.09 -13.87
C GLY A 63 11.61 -13.30 -14.99
N TYR A 64 10.34 -13.57 -15.35
CA TYR A 64 9.60 -12.83 -16.38
C TYR A 64 8.22 -12.38 -15.90
N PHE A 65 7.64 -11.37 -16.55
CA PHE A 65 6.34 -10.81 -16.23
C PHE A 65 5.55 -10.27 -17.42
N SER A 66 4.23 -10.14 -17.26
CA SER A 66 3.31 -9.45 -18.18
C SER A 66 2.22 -8.73 -17.37
N THR A 67 2.12 -7.40 -17.51
CA THR A 67 1.20 -6.55 -16.73
C THR A 67 -0.18 -6.40 -17.35
N GLY A 68 -0.24 -6.30 -18.68
CA GLY A 68 -1.44 -6.00 -19.44
C GLY A 68 -2.06 -7.25 -20.09
N SER A 69 -3.27 -7.08 -20.60
CA SER A 69 -3.87 -8.05 -21.51
C SER A 69 -3.46 -7.70 -22.93
N SER A 70 -2.73 -8.57 -23.62
CA SER A 70 -2.22 -8.29 -24.96
C SER A 70 -2.24 -9.52 -25.87
N PRO A 71 -2.70 -9.40 -27.13
CA PRO A 71 -2.66 -10.49 -28.10
C PRO A 71 -1.29 -10.63 -28.79
N THR A 72 -0.35 -9.70 -28.54
CA THR A 72 0.96 -9.64 -29.22
C THR A 72 2.15 -9.69 -28.28
N ASP A 73 2.00 -9.24 -27.04
CA ASP A 73 3.16 -9.01 -26.17
C ASP A 73 3.64 -10.30 -25.50
N PRO A 74 4.93 -10.65 -25.64
CA PRO A 74 5.53 -11.77 -24.91
C PRO A 74 5.81 -11.40 -23.45
N CYS A 75 6.19 -12.40 -22.65
CA CYS A 75 6.65 -12.14 -21.29
C CYS A 75 7.96 -11.32 -21.32
N THR A 76 8.01 -10.27 -20.51
CA THR A 76 9.16 -9.38 -20.38
C THR A 76 10.07 -9.85 -19.24
N PRO A 77 11.39 -9.88 -19.37
CA PRO A 77 12.27 -10.23 -18.25
C PRO A 77 12.17 -9.21 -17.12
N HIS A 78 12.32 -9.67 -15.88
CA HIS A 78 12.45 -8.79 -14.72
C HIS A 78 13.71 -7.94 -14.85
N ARG A 79 13.61 -6.67 -14.47
CA ARG A 79 14.76 -5.78 -14.37
C ARG A 79 15.73 -6.27 -13.30
N ASP A 80 17.00 -6.44 -13.66
CA ASP A 80 18.07 -6.62 -12.69
C ASP A 80 18.44 -5.27 -12.07
N CYS A 81 18.25 -5.15 -10.76
CA CYS A 81 18.59 -3.93 -10.05
C CYS A 81 20.11 -3.72 -9.93
N SER A 82 20.88 -4.81 -9.99
CA SER A 82 22.33 -4.82 -9.88
C SER A 82 23.00 -4.08 -11.03
N ASP A 83 22.44 -4.19 -12.25
CA ASP A 83 22.91 -3.50 -13.45
C ASP A 83 22.86 -1.97 -13.29
N SER A 84 21.92 -1.46 -12.48
CA SER A 84 21.78 -0.04 -12.19
C SER A 84 22.48 0.40 -10.89
N GLY A 85 23.26 -0.49 -10.25
CA GLY A 85 23.86 -0.24 -8.93
C GLY A 85 22.83 -0.06 -7.80
N LEU A 86 21.59 -0.49 -8.02
CA LEU A 86 20.48 -0.40 -7.08
C LEU A 86 20.25 -1.76 -6.41
N LYS A 87 19.61 -1.78 -5.24
CA LYS A 87 19.18 -3.05 -4.64
C LYS A 87 17.73 -3.36 -5.04
N THR A 88 17.46 -4.64 -5.25
CA THR A 88 16.10 -5.17 -5.42
C THR A 88 15.32 -4.95 -4.12
N LEU A 89 14.38 -4.01 -4.16
CA LEU A 89 13.48 -3.71 -3.05
C LEU A 89 12.30 -4.69 -3.02
N ARG A 90 11.82 -5.12 -4.19
CA ARG A 90 10.79 -6.13 -4.36
C ARG A 90 11.14 -6.98 -5.58
N TRP A 91 11.15 -8.29 -5.40
CA TRP A 91 11.28 -9.24 -6.50
C TRP A 91 10.03 -9.15 -7.40
N GLY A 92 10.23 -9.25 -8.71
CA GLY A 92 9.13 -9.32 -9.66
C GLY A 92 8.25 -10.57 -9.47
N THR A 93 7.05 -10.52 -10.01
CA THR A 93 6.10 -11.63 -10.11
C THR A 93 5.81 -11.91 -11.58
N SER A 94 5.02 -12.95 -11.91
CA SER A 94 4.56 -13.16 -13.29
C SER A 94 3.73 -11.99 -13.84
N THR A 95 3.19 -11.13 -12.98
CA THR A 95 2.35 -9.98 -13.36
C THR A 95 3.02 -8.62 -13.18
N SER A 96 4.21 -8.56 -12.59
CA SER A 96 4.85 -7.27 -12.27
C SER A 96 6.37 -7.35 -12.23
N ASP A 97 7.03 -6.27 -12.63
CA ASP A 97 8.49 -6.17 -12.63
C ASP A 97 9.09 -6.06 -11.22
N SER A 98 10.40 -6.32 -11.15
CA SER A 98 11.27 -6.05 -10.01
C SER A 98 11.38 -4.54 -9.72
N LEU A 99 11.15 -4.19 -8.45
CA LEU A 99 11.26 -2.82 -7.98
C LEU A 99 12.68 -2.56 -7.49
N CYS A 100 13.37 -1.62 -8.10
CA CYS A 100 14.73 -1.23 -7.73
C CYS A 100 14.73 0.08 -6.93
N GLY A 101 15.72 0.24 -6.04
CA GLY A 101 15.94 1.50 -5.37
C GLY A 101 17.30 1.63 -4.69
N PRO A 102 17.68 2.86 -4.30
CA PRO A 102 18.99 3.15 -3.75
C PRO A 102 19.19 2.51 -2.38
N GLN A 103 20.44 2.17 -2.06
CA GLN A 103 20.85 1.61 -0.76
C GLN A 103 20.70 2.63 0.39
N ASP A 104 20.59 3.93 0.07
CA ASP A 104 20.55 5.01 1.03
C ASP A 104 19.22 5.10 1.79
N ARG A 105 19.31 4.74 3.07
CA ARG A 105 18.28 4.88 4.10
C ARG A 105 17.74 6.31 4.30
N LYS A 106 18.28 7.30 3.58
CA LYS A 106 17.87 8.72 3.64
C LYS A 106 16.88 9.13 2.54
N ALA A 107 16.70 8.32 1.49
CA ALA A 107 15.85 8.68 0.34
C ALA A 107 14.43 8.05 0.35
N MET A 108 14.13 7.16 1.31
CA MET A 108 12.89 6.38 1.36
C MET A 108 11.68 7.04 2.07
N LEU A 109 11.73 8.35 2.34
CA LEU A 109 10.61 9.10 2.91
C LEU A 109 9.70 9.65 1.80
N GLY A 110 9.09 8.76 1.03
CA GLY A 110 7.97 9.08 0.13
C GLY A 110 6.65 9.01 0.91
N CYS A 111 5.71 9.91 0.57
CA CYS A 111 4.42 10.11 1.25
C CYS A 111 3.49 8.89 1.31
N SER A 112 3.81 7.83 0.58
CA SER A 112 3.26 6.51 0.75
C SER A 112 4.34 5.52 0.37
N GLN A 113 4.90 4.81 1.35
CA GLN A 113 5.57 3.56 1.06
C GLN A 113 4.50 2.49 1.21
N HIS A 114 4.28 1.68 0.17
CA HIS A 114 3.50 0.45 0.30
C HIS A 114 3.96 -0.26 1.58
N HIS A 115 3.11 -0.26 2.61
CA HIS A 115 3.35 -0.86 3.93
C HIS A 115 3.34 -2.40 3.86
N SER A 116 3.64 -2.96 2.68
CA SER A 116 3.65 -4.40 2.39
C SER A 116 5.01 -5.05 2.67
N LEU A 117 6.03 -4.26 3.00
CA LEU A 117 7.34 -4.75 3.44
C LEU A 117 7.45 -4.63 4.96
N CYS A 118 7.76 -5.73 5.63
CA CYS A 118 7.98 -5.77 7.07
C CYS A 118 9.28 -5.09 7.52
N ARG A 119 9.41 -3.80 7.22
CA ARG A 119 10.53 -2.96 7.60
C ARG A 119 10.07 -1.94 8.63
N THR A 120 10.64 -2.09 9.82
CA THR A 120 10.34 -1.36 11.04
C THR A 120 10.87 0.07 10.96
N ASP A 121 10.02 1.04 10.64
CA ASP A 121 10.29 2.45 10.97
C ASP A 121 9.02 3.21 11.40
N VAL A 122 7.84 2.68 11.09
CA VAL A 122 6.54 3.24 11.50
C VAL A 122 5.69 2.14 12.14
N SER A 123 5.15 2.41 13.32
CA SER A 123 4.29 1.44 14.02
C SER A 123 2.84 1.88 14.05
N LEU A 124 1.92 0.91 14.13
CA LEU A 124 0.50 1.14 14.35
C LEU A 124 0.24 2.07 15.56
N CYS A 125 1.07 1.96 16.60
CA CYS A 125 0.97 2.80 17.79
C CYS A 125 1.39 4.25 17.50
N GLU A 126 2.32 4.48 16.56
CA GLU A 126 2.70 5.81 16.11
C GLU A 126 1.59 6.48 15.31
N GLU A 127 1.00 5.76 14.35
CA GLU A 127 -0.12 6.30 13.57
C GLU A 127 -1.33 6.64 14.45
N VAL A 128 -1.64 5.79 15.44
CA VAL A 128 -2.71 6.03 16.39
C VAL A 128 -2.40 7.21 17.32
N ALA A 129 -1.15 7.36 17.77
CA ALA A 129 -0.77 8.48 18.63
C ALA A 129 -0.80 9.84 17.90
N PHE A 130 -0.47 9.86 16.61
CA PHE A 130 -0.47 11.07 15.78
C PHE A 130 -1.83 11.37 15.14
N GLN A 131 -2.80 10.47 15.24
CA GLN A 131 -4.14 10.65 14.68
C GLN A 131 -4.83 11.91 15.20
N SER A 132 -4.78 12.18 16.51
CA SER A 132 -5.39 13.39 17.11
C SER A 132 -4.76 14.70 16.62
N LEU A 133 -3.52 14.65 16.12
CA LEU A 133 -2.84 15.82 15.57
C LEU A 133 -3.12 16.04 14.09
N SER A 134 -3.67 15.04 13.41
CA SER A 134 -4.00 15.13 11.98
C SER A 134 -5.12 16.15 11.70
N SER A 135 -5.86 16.57 12.72
CA SER A 135 -6.85 17.66 12.65
C SER A 135 -6.26 19.06 12.89
N VAL A 136 -4.99 19.17 13.29
CA VAL A 136 -4.31 20.46 13.51
C VAL A 136 -3.68 20.95 12.20
N PRO A 137 -3.83 22.23 11.82
CA PRO A 137 -3.18 22.79 10.64
C PRO A 137 -1.67 22.56 10.65
N LEU A 138 -1.10 22.23 9.49
CA LEU A 138 0.31 21.89 9.33
C LEU A 138 1.23 23.03 9.78
N GLU A 139 0.86 24.26 9.46
CA GLU A 139 1.57 25.49 9.82
C GLU A 139 1.67 25.64 11.33
N ARG A 140 0.56 25.43 12.03
CA ARG A 140 0.51 25.49 13.50
C ARG A 140 1.36 24.40 14.14
N LEU A 141 1.37 23.19 13.57
CA LEU A 141 2.24 22.11 14.05
C LEU A 141 3.74 22.43 13.85
N LEU A 142 4.11 23.02 12.72
CA LEU A 142 5.50 23.42 12.44
C LEU A 142 6.03 24.45 13.44
N GLU A 143 5.15 25.31 13.95
CA GLU A 143 5.50 26.33 14.93
C GLU A 143 5.55 25.78 16.36
N SER A 144 4.59 24.94 16.75
CA SER A 144 4.44 24.47 18.13
C SER A 144 5.25 23.21 18.48
N LEU A 145 5.83 22.49 17.50
CA LEU A 145 6.62 21.28 17.79
C LEU A 145 7.97 21.62 18.46
N PRO A 146 8.29 21.02 19.64
CA PRO A 146 9.50 21.37 20.37
C PRO A 146 10.76 20.72 19.79
N GLY A 147 11.94 21.26 20.13
CA GLY A 147 13.22 20.70 19.69
C GLY A 147 13.63 21.19 18.30
N GLN A 148 14.37 20.35 17.57
CA GLN A 148 14.90 20.70 16.26
C GLN A 148 13.80 20.63 15.18
N LYS A 149 13.60 21.74 14.48
CA LYS A 149 12.63 21.82 13.37
C LYS A 149 13.05 20.92 12.19
N VAL A 150 12.05 20.44 11.46
CA VAL A 150 12.26 19.73 10.19
C VAL A 150 12.82 20.73 9.17
N ASP A 151 13.76 20.29 8.33
CA ASP A 151 14.40 21.19 7.37
C ASP A 151 13.44 21.59 6.25
N HIS A 152 13.61 22.82 5.76
CA HIS A 152 12.78 23.42 4.73
C HIS A 152 12.77 22.61 3.43
N LYS A 153 13.89 21.96 3.08
CA LYS A 153 14.00 21.13 1.86
C LYS A 153 13.10 19.89 1.95
N SER A 154 13.08 19.21 3.09
CA SER A 154 12.19 18.08 3.33
C SER A 154 10.72 18.49 3.44
N LEU A 155 10.45 19.66 4.04
CA LEU A 155 9.11 20.23 4.14
C LEU A 155 8.50 20.57 2.77
N GLU A 156 9.26 21.24 1.90
CA GLU A 156 8.83 21.58 0.53
C GLU A 156 8.64 20.33 -0.33
N LYS A 157 9.53 19.34 -0.21
CA LYS A 157 9.38 18.05 -0.88
C LYS A 157 8.09 17.36 -0.44
N MET A 158 7.81 17.32 0.86
CA MET A 158 6.60 16.74 1.41
C MET A 158 5.32 17.46 0.91
N LYS A 159 5.28 18.79 0.93
CA LYS A 159 4.12 19.58 0.43
C LYS A 159 3.81 19.30 -1.04
N LYS A 160 4.84 19.05 -1.85
CA LYS A 160 4.69 18.72 -3.28
C LYS A 160 4.26 17.27 -3.54
N THR A 161 4.53 16.35 -2.63
CA THR A 161 4.37 14.89 -2.86
C THR A 161 3.25 14.25 -2.04
N CYS A 162 2.79 14.87 -0.95
CA CYS A 162 1.79 14.31 -0.01
C CYS A 162 0.43 15.02 -0.13
N SER A 163 -0.67 14.30 0.11
CA SER A 163 -1.96 14.94 0.41
C SER A 163 -1.90 15.74 1.73
N PRO A 164 -2.77 16.75 1.95
CA PRO A 164 -2.76 17.55 3.19
C PRO A 164 -2.81 16.71 4.47
N GLN A 165 -3.55 15.61 4.46
CA GLN A 165 -3.64 14.68 5.59
C GLN A 165 -2.35 13.87 5.79
N GLN A 166 -1.70 13.46 4.70
CA GLN A 166 -0.40 12.76 4.76
C GLN A 166 0.74 13.69 5.20
N GLN A 167 0.65 14.99 4.90
CA GLN A 167 1.67 15.97 5.28
C GLN A 167 1.85 16.03 6.80
N VAL A 168 0.76 16.04 7.58
CA VAL A 168 0.84 16.11 9.05
C VAL A 168 1.53 14.87 9.63
N GLN A 169 1.13 13.68 9.18
CA GLN A 169 1.72 12.42 9.67
C GLN A 169 3.19 12.30 9.25
N HIS A 170 3.52 12.69 8.03
CA HIS A 170 4.88 12.68 7.52
C HIS A 170 5.77 13.68 8.27
N LEU A 171 5.25 14.87 8.58
CA LEU A 171 5.95 15.87 9.39
C LEU A 171 6.28 15.34 10.77
N LEU A 172 5.32 14.73 11.48
CA LEU A 172 5.52 14.19 12.82
C LEU A 172 6.56 13.05 12.82
N ARG A 173 6.62 12.24 11.76
CA ARG A 173 7.66 11.22 11.56
C ARG A 173 9.05 11.85 11.39
N LEU A 174 9.20 12.84 10.52
CA LEU A 174 10.46 13.56 10.30
C LEU A 174 10.94 14.27 11.56
N TRP A 175 10.01 14.93 12.26
CA TRP A 175 10.29 15.61 13.53
C TRP A 175 10.80 14.63 14.58
N ARG A 176 10.14 13.47 14.75
CA ARG A 176 10.57 12.41 15.67
C ARG A 176 11.97 11.92 15.33
N GLN A 177 12.28 11.72 14.05
CA GLN A 177 13.58 11.21 13.62
C GLN A 177 14.72 12.15 13.98
N LYS A 178 14.51 13.47 13.94
CA LYS A 178 15.49 14.48 14.38
C LYS A 178 15.58 14.64 15.89
N ASN A 179 14.50 14.36 16.62
CA ASN A 179 14.40 14.62 18.05
C ASN A 179 14.44 13.37 18.93
N LYS A 180 15.02 12.26 18.43
CA LYS A 180 15.06 10.94 19.10
C LYS A 180 15.55 10.99 20.55
N ASP A 181 16.51 11.87 20.86
CA ASP A 181 17.14 11.95 22.19
C ASP A 181 16.46 12.96 23.13
N LYS A 182 15.65 13.90 22.61
CA LYS A 182 15.02 14.98 23.39
C LYS A 182 13.56 14.71 23.78
N VAL A 183 12.93 13.71 23.16
CA VAL A 183 11.50 13.38 23.32
C VAL A 183 11.31 11.99 23.93
N TYR A 184 12.08 11.69 24.98
CA TYR A 184 12.17 10.36 25.59
C TYR A 184 10.81 9.85 26.12
N GLY A 185 9.96 10.71 26.70
CA GLY A 185 8.66 10.31 27.24
C GLY A 185 7.64 9.82 26.20
N ILE A 186 7.57 10.51 25.05
CA ILE A 186 6.67 10.16 23.93
C ILE A 186 7.14 8.86 23.26
N ILE A 187 8.45 8.77 22.99
CA ILE A 187 9.08 7.60 22.36
C ILE A 187 8.98 6.36 23.27
N HIS A 188 9.18 6.51 24.58
CA HIS A 188 9.02 5.42 25.54
C HIS A 188 7.57 4.91 25.60
N GLY A 189 6.58 5.80 25.56
CA GLY A 189 5.17 5.44 25.51
C GLY A 189 4.80 4.64 24.25
N MET A 190 5.25 5.08 23.08
CA MET A 190 5.03 4.40 21.81
C MET A 190 5.69 3.02 21.77
N ASN A 191 6.96 2.93 22.16
CA ASN A 191 7.70 1.67 22.28
C ASN A 191 7.03 0.70 23.27
N HIS A 192 6.44 1.20 24.35
CA HIS A 192 5.70 0.39 25.31
C HIS A 192 4.38 -0.15 24.72
N CYS A 193 3.67 0.66 23.94
CA CYS A 193 2.49 0.23 23.19
C CYS A 193 2.86 -0.90 22.22
N GLU A 194 3.90 -0.73 21.41
CA GLU A 194 4.37 -1.75 20.46
C GLU A 194 4.77 -3.05 21.14
N ARG A 195 5.53 -2.98 22.25
CA ARG A 195 5.90 -4.16 23.04
C ARG A 195 4.68 -4.87 23.60
N LYS A 196 3.63 -4.15 24.00
CA LYS A 196 2.38 -4.77 24.49
C LYS A 196 1.56 -5.41 23.38
N VAL A 197 1.48 -4.79 22.21
CA VAL A 197 0.73 -5.36 21.07
C VAL A 197 1.47 -6.58 20.50
N SER A 198 2.79 -6.50 20.30
CA SER A 198 3.62 -7.61 19.79
C SER A 198 3.68 -8.82 20.73
N ARG A 199 3.49 -8.64 22.03
CA ARG A 199 3.42 -9.73 23.04
C ARG A 199 2.03 -10.38 23.16
N CYS A 200 1.08 -10.06 22.30
CA CYS A 200 -0.24 -10.71 22.29
C CYS A 200 -0.13 -12.17 21.80
N HIS A 201 0.04 -13.10 22.74
CA HIS A 201 0.23 -14.54 22.48
C HIS A 201 -0.87 -15.17 21.59
N ALA A 202 -2.10 -14.64 21.62
CA ALA A 202 -3.23 -15.13 20.83
C ALA A 202 -3.08 -14.92 19.32
N LEU A 203 -2.04 -14.21 18.85
CA LEU A 203 -1.82 -13.84 17.44
C LEU A 203 -0.53 -14.44 16.85
N LYS A 204 0.12 -15.39 17.54
CA LYS A 204 1.39 -15.97 17.09
C LYS A 204 1.27 -16.90 15.88
N ASN A 205 0.13 -17.56 15.71
CA ASN A 205 -0.10 -18.60 14.69
C ASN A 205 -1.32 -18.26 13.83
N LEU A 206 -1.36 -17.05 13.28
CA LEU A 206 -2.44 -16.65 12.39
C LEU A 206 -2.20 -17.21 10.99
N THR A 207 -3.24 -17.80 10.41
CA THR A 207 -3.24 -18.20 9.00
C THR A 207 -3.61 -17.02 8.11
N THR A 208 -3.33 -17.12 6.81
CA THR A 208 -3.80 -16.14 5.83
C THR A 208 -5.32 -15.97 5.87
N ASN A 209 -6.06 -17.07 6.10
CA ASN A 209 -7.52 -17.04 6.23
C ASN A 209 -7.96 -16.24 7.47
N ASP A 210 -7.26 -16.38 8.60
CA ASP A 210 -7.54 -15.58 9.79
C ASP A 210 -7.34 -14.08 9.52
N LEU A 211 -6.27 -13.72 8.79
CA LEU A 211 -6.02 -12.33 8.40
C LEU A 211 -7.11 -11.81 7.47
N MET A 212 -7.53 -12.60 6.50
CA MET A 212 -8.62 -12.25 5.57
C MET A 212 -9.97 -12.09 6.27
N LEU A 213 -10.26 -12.91 7.29
CA LEU A 213 -11.46 -12.71 8.12
C LEU A 213 -11.42 -11.34 8.82
N VAL A 214 -10.26 -10.95 9.35
CA VAL A 214 -10.11 -9.65 9.99
C VAL A 214 -10.25 -8.51 9.00
N THR A 215 -9.53 -8.54 7.87
CA THR A 215 -9.59 -7.46 6.87
C THR A 215 -11.00 -7.26 6.33
N ASN A 216 -11.73 -8.34 6.08
CA ASN A 216 -13.12 -8.29 5.59
C ASN A 216 -14.11 -7.80 6.64
N SER A 217 -13.80 -7.95 7.93
CA SER A 217 -14.66 -7.52 9.03
C SER A 217 -14.46 -6.05 9.44
N LEU A 218 -13.39 -5.41 9.00
CA LEU A 218 -13.10 -4.01 9.32
C LEU A 218 -13.93 -3.06 8.45
N PRO A 219 -14.37 -1.90 8.98
CA PRO A 219 -15.13 -0.92 8.22
C PRO A 219 -14.25 -0.12 7.25
N GLY A 220 -14.86 0.53 6.25
CA GLY A 220 -14.17 1.42 5.31
C GLY A 220 -13.47 0.69 4.17
N VAL A 221 -12.37 1.26 3.68
CA VAL A 221 -11.56 0.69 2.60
C VAL A 221 -10.89 -0.58 3.11
N ARG A 222 -11.06 -1.68 2.38
CA ARG A 222 -10.51 -2.99 2.76
C ARG A 222 -9.04 -3.08 2.38
N VAL A 223 -8.28 -3.79 3.20
CA VAL A 223 -6.92 -4.22 2.85
C VAL A 223 -7.02 -5.30 1.79
N GLN A 224 -6.30 -5.14 0.68
CA GLN A 224 -6.39 -6.07 -0.44
C GLN A 224 -5.69 -7.40 -0.13
N GLU A 225 -6.19 -8.48 -0.72
CA GLU A 225 -5.63 -9.81 -0.50
C GLU A 225 -4.14 -9.91 -0.89
N GLN A 226 -3.75 -9.21 -1.96
CA GLN A 226 -2.35 -9.13 -2.38
C GLN A 226 -1.44 -8.53 -1.30
N ASP A 227 -1.94 -7.54 -0.55
CA ASP A 227 -1.17 -6.90 0.51
C ASP A 227 -1.10 -7.81 1.74
N VAL A 228 -2.16 -8.56 2.04
CA VAL A 228 -2.14 -9.61 3.08
C VAL A 228 -1.11 -10.69 2.72
N ARG A 229 -1.08 -11.16 1.47
CA ARG A 229 -0.07 -12.13 1.01
C ARG A 229 1.34 -11.56 1.10
N ALA A 230 1.53 -10.29 0.73
CA ALA A 230 2.82 -9.61 0.86
C ALA A 230 3.27 -9.53 2.32
N ILE A 231 2.36 -9.19 3.25
CA ILE A 231 2.62 -9.21 4.70
C ILE A 231 3.04 -10.62 5.15
N VAL A 232 2.30 -11.67 4.77
CA VAL A 232 2.65 -13.05 5.16
C VAL A 232 4.04 -13.45 4.64
N SER A 233 4.38 -13.07 3.41
CA SER A 233 5.66 -13.40 2.78
C SER A 233 6.86 -12.62 3.31
N THR A 234 6.65 -11.40 3.84
CA THR A 234 7.75 -10.50 4.23
C THR A 234 7.90 -10.35 5.75
N CYS A 235 6.85 -10.67 6.52
CA CYS A 235 6.80 -10.46 7.96
C CYS A 235 7.04 -11.74 8.76
N LEU A 236 7.45 -11.56 10.02
CA LEU A 236 7.37 -12.65 10.99
C LEU A 236 5.90 -12.84 11.42
N PRO A 237 5.44 -14.07 11.73
CA PRO A 237 4.03 -14.33 12.10
C PRO A 237 3.49 -13.44 13.22
N ARG A 238 4.35 -13.10 14.19
CA ARG A 238 4.04 -12.16 15.29
C ARG A 238 3.71 -10.72 14.85
N GLN A 239 3.98 -10.37 13.60
CA GLN A 239 3.79 -9.03 13.04
C GLN A 239 2.59 -8.94 12.09
N TYR A 240 2.02 -10.07 11.64
CA TYR A 240 0.98 -10.08 10.61
C TYR A 240 -0.23 -9.18 10.96
N MET A 241 -0.82 -9.38 12.13
CA MET A 241 -1.98 -8.60 12.57
C MET A 241 -1.65 -7.11 12.69
N LEU A 242 -0.44 -6.78 13.17
CA LEU A 242 -0.01 -5.40 13.33
C LEU A 242 0.11 -4.69 11.98
N GLN A 243 0.69 -5.36 10.99
CA GLN A 243 0.86 -4.78 9.65
C GLN A 243 -0.46 -4.69 8.90
N VAL A 244 -1.35 -5.68 9.05
CA VAL A 244 -2.69 -5.62 8.47
C VAL A 244 -3.47 -4.43 9.03
N LEU A 245 -3.45 -4.22 10.35
CA LEU A 245 -4.14 -3.09 10.98
C LEU A 245 -3.48 -1.75 10.63
N HIS A 246 -2.16 -1.73 10.46
CA HIS A 246 -1.44 -0.55 9.98
C HIS A 246 -1.89 -0.18 8.57
N LEU A 247 -1.87 -1.14 7.65
CA LEU A 247 -2.27 -0.90 6.26
C LEU A 247 -3.74 -0.51 6.16
N TRP A 248 -4.62 -1.11 6.96
CA TRP A 248 -5.99 -0.66 7.06
C TRP A 248 -6.07 0.79 7.55
N LYS A 249 -5.28 1.17 8.55
CA LYS A 249 -5.29 2.52 9.12
C LYS A 249 -4.77 3.57 8.14
N SER A 250 -3.79 3.22 7.30
CA SER A 250 -3.26 4.09 6.25
C SER A 250 -4.22 4.30 5.10
N GLU A 251 -5.19 3.42 4.86
CA GLU A 251 -6.26 3.69 3.88
C GLU A 251 -7.47 4.37 4.53
N ASN A 252 -7.60 4.27 5.85
CA ASN A 252 -8.74 4.74 6.63
C ASN A 252 -8.35 5.79 7.68
N HIS A 253 -7.71 6.88 7.23
CA HIS A 253 -7.17 7.94 8.10
C HIS A 253 -8.20 8.53 9.07
N ASN A 254 -9.44 8.74 8.59
CA ASN A 254 -10.53 9.38 9.35
C ASN A 254 -11.22 8.42 10.34
N LEU A 255 -10.96 7.12 10.25
CA LEU A 255 -11.59 6.13 11.13
C LEU A 255 -10.73 5.90 12.38
N ASP A 256 -11.39 5.85 13.53
CA ASP A 256 -10.76 5.48 14.79
C ASP A 256 -10.53 3.96 14.85
N LEU A 257 -9.28 3.56 15.11
CA LEU A 257 -8.90 2.15 15.12
C LEU A 257 -9.62 1.35 16.21
N ALA A 258 -9.85 1.92 17.40
CA ALA A 258 -10.51 1.22 18.49
C ALA A 258 -12.00 0.98 18.18
N LYS A 259 -12.67 1.95 17.55
CA LYS A 259 -14.04 1.80 17.03
C LYS A 259 -14.10 0.79 15.88
N GLY A 260 -13.14 0.85 14.94
CA GLY A 260 -13.02 -0.11 13.84
C GLY A 260 -12.85 -1.55 14.33
N LEU A 261 -11.96 -1.78 15.30
CA LEU A 261 -11.76 -3.08 15.94
C LEU A 261 -13.01 -3.53 16.73
N SER A 262 -13.74 -2.60 17.37
CA SER A 262 -14.99 -2.92 18.06
C SER A 262 -16.08 -3.36 17.10
N HIS A 263 -16.16 -2.73 15.92
CA HIS A 263 -17.04 -3.13 14.82
C HIS A 263 -16.66 -4.53 14.30
N SER A 264 -15.39 -4.73 13.95
CA SER A 264 -14.85 -6.02 13.48
C SER A 264 -15.14 -7.15 14.47
N LEU A 265 -14.96 -6.92 15.77
CA LEU A 265 -15.29 -7.90 16.82
C LEU A 265 -16.77 -8.27 16.86
N ARG A 266 -17.69 -7.38 16.46
CA ARG A 266 -19.13 -7.68 16.37
C ARG A 266 -19.42 -8.54 15.15
N VAL A 267 -18.87 -8.17 13.99
CA VAL A 267 -19.02 -8.90 12.71
C VAL A 267 -18.43 -10.30 12.80
N LEU A 268 -17.23 -10.44 13.35
CA LEU A 268 -16.57 -11.74 13.53
C LEU A 268 -17.33 -12.67 14.48
N ARG A 269 -18.01 -12.13 15.49
CA ARG A 269 -18.88 -12.94 16.38
C ARG A 269 -20.11 -13.46 15.64
N SER A 270 -20.76 -12.62 14.83
CA SER A 270 -21.91 -13.07 14.04
C SER A 270 -21.53 -14.09 12.96
N GLN A 271 -20.29 -14.07 12.48
CA GLN A 271 -19.76 -15.02 11.49
C GLN A 271 -19.18 -16.30 12.11
N GLY A 272 -19.26 -16.49 13.44
CA GLY A 272 -18.73 -17.69 14.09
C GLY A 272 -17.19 -17.81 14.08
N ALA A 273 -16.47 -16.68 14.02
CA ALA A 273 -15.02 -16.67 13.90
C ALA A 273 -14.28 -17.34 15.08
N PRO A 274 -13.04 -17.84 14.86
CA PRO A 274 -12.29 -18.55 15.88
C PRO A 274 -12.08 -17.77 17.19
N ARG A 275 -12.22 -18.44 18.34
CA ARG A 275 -12.08 -17.83 19.68
C ARG A 275 -10.72 -17.20 19.92
N HIS A 276 -9.65 -17.76 19.36
CA HIS A 276 -8.30 -17.23 19.52
C HIS A 276 -8.15 -15.86 18.84
N LEU A 277 -8.74 -15.70 17.66
CA LEU A 277 -8.77 -14.45 16.89
C LEU A 277 -9.54 -13.36 17.64
N LEU A 278 -10.75 -13.70 18.14
CA LEU A 278 -11.57 -12.79 18.94
C LEU A 278 -10.86 -12.32 20.23
N LYS A 279 -10.15 -13.24 20.92
CA LYS A 279 -9.36 -12.89 22.12
C LYS A 279 -8.19 -11.96 21.77
N GLY A 280 -7.50 -12.22 20.66
CA GLY A 280 -6.40 -11.39 20.16
C GLY A 280 -6.85 -9.97 19.82
N LEU A 281 -7.88 -9.83 18.97
CA LEU A 281 -8.42 -8.53 18.56
C LEU A 281 -8.99 -7.73 19.73
N LYS A 282 -9.68 -8.39 20.68
CA LYS A 282 -10.18 -7.72 21.90
C LYS A 282 -9.04 -7.16 22.75
N LYS A 283 -7.89 -7.84 22.78
CA LYS A 283 -6.70 -7.37 23.50
C LYS A 283 -6.05 -6.18 22.78
N ILE A 284 -5.94 -6.22 21.45
CA ILE A 284 -5.48 -5.06 20.66
C ILE A 284 -6.41 -3.86 20.86
N SER A 285 -7.73 -4.04 20.69
CA SER A 285 -8.73 -2.98 20.86
C SER A 285 -8.65 -2.30 22.23
N ARG A 286 -8.41 -3.06 23.30
CA ARG A 286 -8.15 -2.51 24.62
C ARG A 286 -6.84 -1.74 24.65
N ILE A 287 -5.73 -2.30 24.14
CA ILE A 287 -4.43 -1.61 24.13
C ILE A 287 -4.53 -0.29 23.36
N THR A 288 -5.16 -0.27 22.18
CA THR A 288 -5.28 0.94 21.36
C THR A 288 -6.23 1.97 21.99
N GLY A 289 -7.32 1.54 22.65
CA GLY A 289 -8.27 2.45 23.31
C GLY A 289 -7.88 2.92 24.72
N THR A 290 -7.08 2.14 25.46
CA THR A 290 -6.68 2.43 26.85
C THR A 290 -5.22 2.81 27.02
N SER A 291 -4.38 2.70 25.98
CA SER A 291 -2.96 3.03 26.11
C SER A 291 -2.79 4.47 26.59
N SER A 292 -2.04 4.64 27.67
CA SER A 292 -1.63 5.94 28.17
C SER A 292 -0.73 6.65 27.17
N ALA A 293 -0.10 5.96 26.21
CA ALA A 293 0.85 6.59 25.29
C ALA A 293 0.20 7.50 24.24
N PRO A 294 -0.80 7.08 23.42
CA PRO A 294 -1.55 8.00 22.57
C PRO A 294 -2.19 9.14 23.37
N LYS A 295 -2.79 8.85 24.54
CA LYS A 295 -3.39 9.86 25.43
C LYS A 295 -2.36 10.79 26.09
N MET A 296 -1.13 10.33 26.34
CA MET A 296 -0.04 11.13 26.91
C MET A 296 0.61 11.98 25.83
N CYS A 297 0.77 11.44 24.61
CA CYS A 297 1.22 12.21 23.44
C CYS A 297 0.20 13.30 23.11
N GLU A 298 -1.08 12.93 23.02
CA GLU A 298 -2.21 13.85 22.85
C GLU A 298 -2.24 14.89 23.96
N LYS A 299 -2.25 14.51 25.25
CA LYS A 299 -2.26 15.48 26.35
C LYS A 299 -1.03 16.38 26.40
N MET A 300 0.17 15.85 26.13
CA MET A 300 1.40 16.63 26.15
C MET A 300 1.41 17.63 24.98
N LEU A 301 1.03 17.20 23.77
CA LEU A 301 1.01 18.04 22.57
C LEU A 301 -0.16 19.03 22.59
N VAL A 302 -1.35 18.61 23.04
CA VAL A 302 -2.52 19.48 23.21
C VAL A 302 -2.28 20.51 24.31
N LYS A 303 -1.67 20.14 25.46
CA LYS A 303 -1.34 21.11 26.51
C LYS A 303 -0.33 22.15 26.01
N MET A 304 0.66 21.74 25.21
CA MET A 304 1.60 22.66 24.56
C MET A 304 0.94 23.56 23.51
N LEU A 305 -0.07 23.05 22.76
CA LEU A 305 -0.86 23.84 21.80
C LEU A 305 -1.89 24.78 22.47
N GLN A 306 -2.28 24.50 23.71
CA GLN A 306 -3.21 25.29 24.53
C GLN A 306 -2.51 26.39 25.34
N ASP A 307 -1.21 26.22 25.67
CA ASP A 307 -0.41 27.25 26.35
C ASP A 307 -0.15 28.50 25.47
N ASP A 308 -0.54 28.49 24.18
CA ASP A 308 -0.56 29.66 23.28
C ASP A 308 -1.66 30.70 23.61
N SER A 309 -2.46 30.53 24.67
CA SER A 309 -3.31 31.61 25.19
C SER A 309 -2.51 32.75 25.85
N CYS A 310 -1.18 32.72 25.79
CA CYS A 310 -0.32 33.81 26.27
C CYS A 310 -0.17 34.99 25.30
N PHE A 311 -0.81 34.97 24.11
CA PHE A 311 -1.01 36.16 23.30
C PHE A 311 -2.42 36.73 23.55
N LYS A 312 -2.56 37.48 24.66
CA LYS A 312 -3.59 38.51 24.73
C LYS A 312 -3.41 39.41 23.50
N ALA A 313 -4.50 39.65 22.78
CA ALA A 313 -4.54 40.67 21.73
C ALA A 313 -3.86 41.94 22.24
N HIS A 314 -2.86 42.43 21.51
CA HIS A 314 -2.38 43.78 21.70
C HIS A 314 -3.62 44.69 21.64
N LYS A 315 -3.95 45.27 22.79
CA LYS A 315 -4.92 46.35 22.92
C LYS A 315 -4.46 47.43 21.94
N THR A 316 -5.29 47.78 20.97
CA THR A 316 -5.08 48.93 20.10
C THR A 316 -4.91 50.16 21.00
N LEU A 317 -3.71 50.75 20.98
CA LEU A 317 -3.53 52.12 21.46
C LEU A 317 -4.27 53.02 20.47
N ASN A 318 -5.48 53.43 20.86
CA ASN A 318 -5.96 54.76 20.51
C ASN A 318 -5.28 55.74 21.46
N GLU A 319 -4.40 56.56 20.90
CA GLU A 319 -3.98 57.94 21.23
C GLU A 319 -2.55 58.18 20.73
#